data_AF-Q4T013-F1
#
_entry.id   AF-Q4T013-F1
#
_cell.length_a   1.000
_cell.length_b   1.000
_cell.length_c   1.000
_cell.angle_alpha   90.00
_cell.angle_beta   90.00
_cell.angle_gamma   90.00
#
_symmetry.space_group_name_H-M   'P 1'
#
loop_
_entity.id
_entity.type
_entity.pdbx_description
1 polymer ?
#
loop_
_entity_poly.entity_id
_entity_poly.type
_entity_poly.pdbx_seq_one_letter_code
_entity_poly.pdbx_strand_id
1 'polypeptide(L)'
;GYYTENLLNRTGFRMLVLNTNLYYDQNKLNLNIKDPAGQHAWADWVLTEAANNKEKVYIIGHIPPGFFEKKRGKPWYTPKFNKMYLDLIQKHQSVIQGQFFGHHHTDSFRMFYSLEGFPISTMFLSPGVTPWKTTLPGVIDGANNPGIRIFEYDPQTLLVKV
;
A
#
# COMPACT_ATOMS: atom_id res chain seq x y z
N GLY A 1 -14.79 -5.18 2.20
CA GLY A 1 -13.67 -6.09 2.53
C GLY A 1 -12.42 -5.32 2.86
N TYR A 2 -12.54 -4.26 3.65
CA TYR A 2 -11.45 -3.49 4.23
C TYR A 2 -11.83 -3.27 5.70
N TYR A 3 -10.86 -3.12 6.58
CA TYR A 3 -11.08 -2.98 8.01
C TYR A 3 -9.83 -2.43 8.70
N THR A 4 -9.94 -2.12 9.98
CA THR A 4 -8.80 -1.74 10.81
C THR A 4 -8.84 -2.50 12.12
N GLU A 5 -7.67 -2.84 12.65
CA GLU A 5 -7.53 -3.53 13.94
C GLU A 5 -6.39 -2.89 14.73
N ASN A 6 -6.56 -2.86 16.05
CA ASN A 6 -5.47 -2.52 16.95
C ASN A 6 -4.54 -3.73 17.11
N LEU A 7 -3.24 -3.49 17.25
CA LEU A 7 -2.32 -4.59 17.52
C LEU A 7 -2.59 -5.17 18.92
N LEU A 8 -2.79 -6.49 18.98
CA LEU A 8 -3.00 -7.22 20.23
C LEU A 8 -1.86 -6.95 21.21
N ASN A 9 -2.24 -6.58 22.43
CA ASN A 9 -1.33 -6.23 23.53
C ASN A 9 -0.36 -5.07 23.21
N ARG A 10 -0.68 -4.21 22.23
CA ARG A 10 0.11 -3.02 21.89
C ARG A 10 -0.78 -1.81 21.63
N THR A 11 -1.11 -1.11 22.71
CA THR A 11 -1.84 0.16 22.65
C THR A 11 -1.06 1.19 21.83
N GLY A 12 -1.79 2.00 21.05
CA GLY A 12 -1.19 3.02 20.20
C GLY A 12 -0.77 2.53 18.81
N PHE A 13 -0.94 1.25 18.45
CA PHE A 13 -0.62 0.75 17.10
C PHE A 13 -1.81 0.11 16.40
N ARG A 14 -1.92 0.39 15.11
CA ARG A 14 -3.06 0.00 14.27
C ARG A 14 -2.62 -0.58 12.93
N MET A 15 -3.32 -1.62 12.48
CA MET A 15 -3.31 -2.09 11.10
C MET A 15 -4.48 -1.46 10.34
N LEU A 16 -4.20 -0.90 9.17
CA LEU A 16 -5.19 -0.45 8.21
C LEU A 16 -5.16 -1.38 7.00
N VAL A 17 -6.21 -2.19 6.83
CA VAL A 17 -6.30 -3.20 5.76
C VAL A 17 -7.22 -2.67 4.66
N LEU A 18 -6.66 -2.40 3.49
CA LEU A 18 -7.37 -1.81 2.35
C LEU A 18 -7.75 -2.87 1.30
N ASN A 19 -8.93 -2.73 0.72
CA ASN A 19 -9.31 -3.45 -0.50
C ASN A 19 -8.90 -2.63 -1.73
N THR A 20 -7.64 -2.73 -2.13
CA THR A 20 -7.12 -1.96 -3.28
C THR A 20 -7.49 -2.54 -4.63
N ASN A 21 -8.15 -3.70 -4.67
CA ASN A 21 -8.79 -4.24 -5.88
C ASN A 21 -9.93 -3.35 -6.38
N LEU A 22 -10.50 -2.51 -5.49
CA LEU A 22 -11.47 -1.49 -5.86
C LEU A 22 -10.89 -0.43 -6.81
N TYR A 23 -9.58 -0.23 -6.77
CA TYR A 23 -8.88 0.81 -7.53
C TYR A 23 -8.28 0.29 -8.84
N TYR A 24 -8.34 -1.03 -9.07
CA TYR A 24 -7.73 -1.70 -10.21
C TYR A 24 -8.32 -1.20 -11.54
N ASP A 25 -7.47 -0.88 -12.51
CA ASP A 25 -7.83 -0.38 -13.84
C ASP A 25 -8.73 -1.35 -14.62
N GLN A 26 -8.64 -2.66 -14.33
CA GLN A 26 -9.50 -3.66 -14.93
C GLN A 26 -10.83 -3.88 -14.20
N ASN A 27 -11.04 -3.25 -13.03
CA ASN A 27 -12.31 -3.32 -12.32
C ASN A 27 -13.34 -2.35 -12.92
N LYS A 28 -14.02 -2.80 -13.98
CA LYS A 28 -14.97 -1.99 -14.74
C LYS A 28 -16.20 -1.52 -13.94
N LEU A 29 -16.50 -2.16 -12.81
CA LEU A 29 -17.63 -1.79 -11.95
C LEU A 29 -17.43 -0.42 -11.28
N ASN A 30 -16.16 0.02 -11.14
CA ASN A 30 -15.81 1.20 -10.37
C ASN A 30 -15.38 2.42 -11.21
N LEU A 31 -15.43 2.34 -12.55
CA LEU A 31 -14.90 3.37 -13.45
C LEU A 31 -15.45 4.78 -13.17
N ASN A 32 -16.75 4.88 -12.89
CA ASN A 32 -17.44 6.16 -12.67
C ASN A 32 -17.71 6.46 -11.20
N ILE A 33 -17.26 5.60 -10.28
CA ILE A 33 -17.50 5.79 -8.85
C ILE A 33 -16.41 6.68 -8.26
N LYS A 34 -16.81 7.73 -7.53
CA LYS A 34 -15.87 8.66 -6.89
C LYS A 34 -15.03 7.99 -5.82
N ASP A 35 -15.69 7.27 -4.92
CA ASP A 35 -15.07 6.54 -3.83
C ASP A 35 -15.76 5.17 -3.68
N PRO A 36 -15.28 4.13 -4.39
CA PRO A 36 -15.88 2.81 -4.32
C PRO A 36 -15.96 2.29 -2.89
N ALA A 37 -17.18 1.90 -2.48
CA ALA A 37 -17.51 1.46 -1.13
C ALA A 37 -17.23 2.49 -0.01
N GLY A 38 -16.91 3.75 -0.32
CA GLY A 38 -16.55 4.76 0.68
C GLY A 38 -15.18 4.52 1.33
N GLN A 39 -14.32 3.68 0.73
CA GLN A 39 -13.06 3.25 1.34
C GLN A 39 -12.08 4.42 1.56
N HIS A 40 -12.00 5.37 0.63
CA HIS A 40 -11.07 6.50 0.75
C HIS A 40 -11.50 7.44 1.88
N ALA A 41 -12.77 7.84 1.92
CA ALA A 41 -13.31 8.68 3.00
C ALA A 41 -13.18 8.00 4.36
N TRP A 42 -13.45 6.69 4.42
CA TRP A 42 -13.26 5.91 5.64
C TRP A 42 -11.79 5.82 6.07
N ALA A 43 -10.86 5.57 5.14
CA ALA A 43 -9.43 5.51 5.46
C ALA A 43 -8.90 6.88 5.93
N ASP A 44 -9.36 7.97 5.32
CA ASP A 44 -9.05 9.33 5.75
C ASP A 44 -9.51 9.59 7.19
N TRP A 45 -10.72 9.16 7.54
CA TRP A 45 -11.25 9.25 8.90
C TRP A 45 -10.43 8.40 9.88
N VAL A 46 -10.14 7.13 9.55
CA VAL A 46 -9.33 6.25 10.42
C VAL A 46 -7.95 6.84 10.71
N LEU A 47 -7.27 7.37 9.69
CA LEU A 47 -5.93 7.96 9.86
C LEU A 47 -5.97 9.28 10.63
N THR A 48 -7.04 10.08 10.46
CA THR A 48 -7.29 11.28 11.27
C THR A 48 -7.45 10.92 12.74
N GLU A 49 -8.26 9.90 13.04
CA GLU A 49 -8.47 9.43 14.41
C GLU A 49 -7.20 8.81 15.01
N ALA A 50 -6.41 8.10 14.22
CA ALA A 50 -5.10 7.63 14.64
C ALA A 50 -4.20 8.80 15.05
N ALA A 51 -4.19 9.91 14.29
CA ALA A 51 -3.43 11.10 14.63
C ALA A 51 -3.92 11.75 15.94
N ASN A 52 -5.24 11.90 16.10
CA ASN A 52 -5.86 12.44 17.32
C ASN A 52 -5.51 11.60 18.56
N ASN A 53 -5.48 10.28 18.40
CA ASN A 53 -5.17 9.31 19.46
C ASN A 53 -3.67 9.03 19.63
N LYS A 54 -2.80 9.74 18.88
CA LYS A 54 -1.34 9.53 18.87
C LYS A 54 -0.92 8.10 18.52
N GLU A 55 -1.72 7.42 17.70
CA GLU A 55 -1.43 6.08 17.21
C GLU A 55 -0.42 6.10 16.04
N LYS A 56 0.20 4.95 15.80
CA LYS A 56 1.01 4.65 14.61
C LYS A 56 0.37 3.55 13.79
N VAL A 57 0.46 3.68 12.47
CA VAL A 57 -0.31 2.86 11.54
C VAL A 57 0.60 2.16 10.54
N TYR A 58 0.34 0.87 10.35
CA TYR A 58 0.76 0.14 9.15
C TYR A 58 -0.39 0.02 8.18
N ILE A 59 -0.14 0.30 6.91
CA ILE A 59 -1.11 0.12 5.84
C ILE A 59 -0.78 -1.16 5.09
N ILE A 60 -1.77 -2.02 4.87
CA ILE A 60 -1.62 -3.19 4.02
C ILE A 60 -2.68 -3.22 2.92
N GLY A 61 -2.29 -3.69 1.74
CA GLY A 61 -3.18 -3.86 0.60
C GLY A 61 -2.60 -4.84 -0.40
N HIS A 62 -3.40 -5.24 -1.39
CA HIS A 62 -2.94 -6.20 -2.40
C HIS A 62 -2.23 -5.51 -3.56
N ILE A 63 -2.98 -4.73 -4.34
CA ILE A 63 -2.49 -4.01 -5.53
C ILE A 63 -1.88 -2.68 -5.07
N PRO A 64 -0.62 -2.38 -5.42
CA PRO A 64 0.02 -1.12 -5.05
C PRO A 64 -0.31 0.03 -6.03
N PRO A 65 -0.24 1.29 -5.58
CA PRO A 65 -0.22 2.46 -6.48
C PRO A 65 1.10 2.52 -7.27
N GLY A 66 1.16 3.44 -8.23
CA GLY A 66 2.33 3.66 -9.08
C GLY A 66 2.42 2.66 -10.23
N PHE A 67 3.65 2.29 -10.59
CA PHE A 67 3.94 1.49 -11.77
C PHE A 67 4.62 0.16 -11.42
N PHE A 68 4.41 -0.83 -12.27
CA PHE A 68 5.13 -2.10 -12.22
C PHE A 68 6.56 -1.93 -12.76
N GLU A 69 7.56 -2.25 -11.95
CA GLU A 69 8.97 -1.99 -12.30
C GLU A 69 9.48 -2.86 -13.45
N LYS A 70 8.87 -4.03 -13.70
CA LYS A 70 9.23 -4.90 -14.84
C LYS A 70 8.63 -4.46 -16.17
N LYS A 71 7.76 -3.43 -16.20
CA LYS A 71 7.13 -2.92 -17.44
C LYS A 71 6.91 -1.41 -17.40
N ARG A 72 7.59 -0.71 -18.29
CA ARG A 72 7.44 0.75 -18.46
C ARG A 72 5.97 1.14 -18.70
N GLY A 73 5.48 2.12 -17.96
CA GLY A 73 4.16 2.71 -18.16
C GLY A 73 2.98 1.78 -17.84
N LYS A 74 3.18 0.71 -17.04
CA LYS A 74 2.08 -0.12 -16.55
C LYS A 74 1.69 0.25 -15.11
N PRO A 75 0.66 1.10 -14.90
CA PRO A 75 0.03 1.27 -13.61
C PRO A 75 -1.03 0.19 -13.38
N TRP A 76 -1.43 0.00 -12.13
CA TRP A 76 -2.59 -0.84 -11.79
C TRP A 76 -3.78 -0.01 -11.36
N TYR A 77 -3.56 1.12 -10.70
CA TYR A 77 -4.64 2.03 -10.37
C TYR A 77 -5.02 2.87 -11.59
N THR A 78 -6.29 3.27 -11.66
CA THR A 78 -6.65 4.40 -12.53
C THR A 78 -5.93 5.67 -12.07
N PRO A 79 -5.66 6.66 -12.96
CA PRO A 79 -4.97 7.89 -12.58
C PRO A 79 -5.61 8.61 -11.38
N LYS A 80 -6.95 8.61 -11.34
CA LYS A 80 -7.75 9.18 -10.25
C LYS A 80 -7.47 8.50 -8.91
N PHE A 81 -7.58 7.17 -8.85
CA PHE A 81 -7.36 6.45 -7.60
C PHE A 81 -5.88 6.47 -7.17
N ASN A 82 -4.96 6.50 -8.13
CA ASN A 82 -3.55 6.72 -7.84
C ASN A 82 -3.32 8.07 -7.15
N LYS A 83 -3.90 9.14 -7.70
CA LYS A 83 -3.83 10.48 -7.09
C LYS A 83 -4.47 10.50 -5.70
N MET A 84 -5.66 9.93 -5.54
CA MET A 84 -6.34 9.86 -4.23
C MET A 84 -5.48 9.16 -3.18
N TYR A 85 -4.84 8.03 -3.52
CA TYR A 85 -3.95 7.34 -2.61
C TYR A 85 -2.72 8.20 -2.24
N LEU A 86 -2.09 8.85 -3.22
CA LEU A 86 -0.94 9.75 -2.97
C LEU A 86 -1.31 10.93 -2.06
N ASP A 87 -2.49 11.53 -2.27
CA ASP A 87 -2.99 12.64 -1.46
C ASP A 87 -3.28 12.17 -0.02
N LEU A 88 -3.81 10.95 0.16
CA LEU A 88 -4.03 10.34 1.47
C LEU A 88 -2.71 10.12 2.24
N ILE A 89 -1.69 9.57 1.58
CA ILE A 89 -0.37 9.34 2.21
C ILE A 89 0.29 10.67 2.58
N GLN A 90 0.24 11.68 1.70
CA GLN A 90 0.78 13.01 1.98
C GLN A 90 0.10 13.67 3.19
N LYS A 91 -1.24 13.58 3.29
CA LYS A 91 -2.00 14.14 4.40
C LYS A 91 -1.68 13.48 5.74
N HIS A 92 -1.49 12.15 5.74
CA HIS A 92 -1.38 11.35 6.97
C HIS A 92 0.01 10.79 7.24
N GLN A 93 1.05 11.31 6.59
CA GLN A 93 2.41 10.76 6.69
C GLN A 93 2.94 10.63 8.14
N SER A 94 2.53 11.52 9.05
CA SER A 94 3.02 11.56 10.44
C SER A 94 2.63 10.35 11.29
N VAL A 95 1.55 9.64 10.92
CA VAL A 95 1.08 8.43 11.61
C VAL A 95 1.47 7.15 10.90
N ILE A 96 1.79 7.20 9.61
CA ILE A 96 2.09 6.00 8.80
C ILE A 96 3.55 5.59 8.98
N GLN A 97 3.80 4.42 9.56
CA GLN A 97 5.16 3.90 9.82
C GLN A 97 5.61 2.84 8.81
N GLY A 98 4.72 2.43 7.91
CA GLY A 98 5.05 1.46 6.86
C GLY A 98 3.83 1.11 6.03
N GLN A 99 4.08 0.76 4.77
CA GLN A 99 3.06 0.26 3.85
C GLN A 99 3.53 -1.08 3.26
N PHE A 100 2.68 -2.09 3.24
CA PHE A 100 3.07 -3.45 2.83
C PHE A 100 2.10 -4.00 1.80
N PHE A 101 2.62 -4.28 0.61
CA PHE A 101 1.84 -4.65 -0.55
C PHE A 101 2.46 -5.86 -1.28
N GLY A 102 1.71 -6.41 -2.22
CA GLY A 102 2.14 -7.54 -3.05
C GLY A 102 1.82 -7.30 -4.51
N HIS A 103 1.06 -8.22 -5.09
CA HIS A 103 0.57 -8.22 -6.49
C HIS A 103 1.66 -8.39 -7.57
N HIS A 104 2.84 -7.78 -7.41
CA HIS A 104 3.90 -7.82 -8.42
C HIS A 104 4.65 -9.16 -8.47
N HIS A 105 4.60 -9.94 -7.38
CA HIS A 105 5.36 -11.19 -7.16
C HIS A 105 6.88 -11.03 -7.13
N THR A 106 7.39 -9.84 -7.44
CA THR A 106 8.79 -9.42 -7.36
C THR A 106 9.07 -8.66 -6.07
N ASP A 107 10.34 -8.60 -5.71
CA ASP A 107 10.80 -7.84 -4.55
C ASP A 107 11.16 -6.41 -4.94
N SER A 108 10.50 -5.43 -4.33
CA SER A 108 10.76 -4.02 -4.59
C SER A 108 10.25 -3.13 -3.45
N PHE A 109 10.49 -1.83 -3.56
CA PHE A 109 9.94 -0.82 -2.66
C PHE A 109 9.49 0.41 -3.45
N ARG A 110 8.72 1.28 -2.81
CA ARG A 110 8.31 2.59 -3.36
C ARG A 110 8.56 3.68 -2.31
N MET A 111 9.14 4.78 -2.77
CA MET A 111 9.31 5.99 -1.97
C MET A 111 8.16 6.96 -2.23
N PHE A 112 7.70 7.63 -1.18
CA PHE A 112 6.74 8.73 -1.26
C PHE A 112 7.43 10.00 -0.77
N TYR A 113 7.18 11.11 -1.45
CA TYR A 113 7.80 12.40 -1.15
C TYR A 113 6.74 13.47 -0.91
N SER A 114 7.06 14.46 -0.06
CA SER A 114 6.24 15.66 0.11
C SER A 114 6.32 16.56 -1.12
N LEU A 115 5.51 17.62 -1.15
CA LEU A 115 5.56 18.63 -2.21
C LEU A 115 6.91 19.37 -2.26
N GLU A 116 7.59 19.47 -1.13
CA GLU A 116 8.93 20.05 -0.97
C GLU A 116 10.06 19.06 -1.30
N GLY A 117 9.72 17.80 -1.64
CA GLY A 117 10.69 16.78 -2.05
C GLY A 117 11.33 15.98 -0.90
N PHE A 118 10.82 16.09 0.33
CA PHE A 118 11.32 15.29 1.45
C PHE A 118 10.71 13.87 1.42
N PRO A 119 11.46 12.81 1.74
CA PRO A 119 10.89 11.48 1.87
C PRO A 119 9.94 11.42 3.07
N ILE A 120 8.71 10.94 2.88
CA ILE A 120 7.64 10.95 3.89
C ILE A 120 7.08 9.56 4.21
N SER A 121 7.28 8.57 3.34
CA SER A 121 6.82 7.20 3.57
C SER A 121 7.51 6.22 2.64
N THR A 122 7.54 4.95 3.05
CA THR A 122 8.06 3.83 2.26
C THR A 122 7.02 2.73 2.19
N MET A 123 6.87 2.14 1.00
CA MET A 123 6.08 0.94 0.76
C MET A 123 6.99 -0.22 0.38
N PHE A 124 6.83 -1.36 1.03
CA PHE A 124 7.53 -2.59 0.71
C PHE A 124 6.62 -3.49 -0.13
N LEU A 125 7.10 -3.92 -1.29
CA LEU A 125 6.45 -4.91 -2.14
C LEU A 125 7.11 -6.27 -1.89
N SER A 126 6.37 -7.17 -1.24
CA SER A 126 6.88 -8.50 -0.94
C SER A 126 6.75 -9.44 -2.13
N PRO A 127 7.72 -10.36 -2.35
CA PRO A 127 7.66 -11.32 -3.44
C PRO A 127 6.52 -12.32 -3.24
N GLY A 128 6.15 -12.99 -4.32
CA GLY A 128 5.15 -14.06 -4.29
C GLY A 128 5.74 -15.40 -3.88
N VAL A 129 4.93 -16.24 -3.24
CA VAL A 129 5.26 -17.66 -3.05
C VAL A 129 5.18 -18.42 -4.38
N THR A 130 4.25 -18.06 -5.26
CA THR A 130 4.13 -18.69 -6.58
C THR A 130 5.32 -18.34 -7.47
N PRO A 131 5.96 -19.32 -8.14
CA PRO A 131 7.01 -19.06 -9.11
C PRO A 131 6.48 -18.78 -10.53
N TRP A 132 5.16 -18.56 -10.66
CA TRP A 132 4.49 -18.40 -11.94
C TRP A 132 5.18 -17.33 -12.82
N LYS A 133 5.52 -17.72 -14.05
CA LYS A 133 6.06 -16.82 -15.07
C LYS A 133 4.95 -15.96 -15.64
N THR A 134 5.08 -14.65 -15.52
CA THR A 134 4.01 -13.75 -15.93
C THR A 134 3.70 -13.80 -17.42
N THR A 135 2.40 -13.77 -17.75
CA THR A 135 1.90 -13.65 -19.12
C THR A 135 1.72 -12.20 -19.56
N LEU A 136 2.11 -11.22 -18.73
CA LEU A 136 1.98 -9.81 -19.06
C LEU A 136 2.80 -9.49 -20.34
N PRO A 137 2.15 -9.03 -21.44
CA PRO A 137 2.86 -8.78 -22.69
C PRO A 137 3.99 -7.76 -22.51
N GLY A 138 5.16 -8.06 -23.07
CA GLY A 138 6.36 -7.22 -22.98
C GLY A 138 7.26 -7.47 -21.77
N VAL A 139 6.87 -8.35 -20.84
CA VAL A 139 7.79 -8.85 -19.80
C VAL A 139 8.46 -10.13 -20.30
N ILE A 140 9.78 -10.10 -20.43
CA ILE A 140 10.59 -11.26 -20.86
C ILE A 140 11.09 -11.99 -19.61
N ASP A 141 10.91 -13.30 -19.58
CA ASP A 141 11.35 -14.20 -18.50
C ASP A 141 10.92 -13.75 -17.09
N GLY A 142 9.68 -13.27 -16.94
CA GLY A 142 9.17 -12.72 -15.69
C GLY A 142 8.69 -13.76 -14.67
N ALA A 143 9.49 -14.79 -14.42
CA ALA A 143 9.30 -15.69 -13.27
C ALA A 143 10.02 -15.16 -12.02
N ASN A 144 9.74 -15.78 -10.88
CA ASN A 144 10.45 -15.55 -9.61
C ASN A 144 10.62 -16.88 -8.87
N ASN A 145 11.55 -16.95 -7.92
CA ASN A 145 11.56 -18.04 -6.95
C ASN A 145 10.47 -17.80 -5.89
N PRO A 146 9.95 -18.85 -5.24
CA PRO A 146 9.10 -18.71 -4.07
C PRO A 146 9.77 -17.87 -2.97
N GLY A 147 9.11 -16.80 -2.53
CA GLY A 147 9.63 -15.91 -1.50
C GLY A 147 8.67 -15.73 -0.33
N ILE A 148 9.22 -15.62 0.88
CA ILE A 148 8.54 -15.16 2.09
C ILE A 148 9.35 -14.03 2.72
N ARG A 149 8.70 -13.17 3.51
CA ARG A 149 9.35 -12.03 4.16
C ARG A 149 8.91 -11.91 5.61
N ILE A 150 9.88 -11.65 6.48
CA ILE A 150 9.69 -11.28 7.88
C ILE A 150 10.23 -9.87 8.05
N PHE A 151 9.50 -9.02 8.78
CA PHE A 151 9.96 -7.68 9.16
C PHE A 151 10.26 -7.64 10.65
N GLU A 152 11.40 -7.07 11.00
CA GLU A 152 11.68 -6.63 12.36
C GLU A 152 11.26 -5.17 12.50
N TYR A 153 10.72 -4.81 13.66
CA TYR A 153 10.30 -3.45 13.93
C TYR A 153 10.56 -3.08 15.40
N ASP A 154 10.68 -1.78 15.65
CA ASP A 154 10.78 -1.23 16.99
C ASP A 154 9.41 -1.34 17.71
N PRO A 155 9.33 -2.06 18.84
CA PRO A 155 8.08 -2.28 19.55
C PRO A 155 7.51 -1.04 20.25
N GLN A 156 8.27 0.05 20.37
CA GLN A 156 7.82 1.32 20.94
C GLN A 156 7.38 2.35 19.88
N THR A 157 7.84 2.23 18.64
CA THR A 157 7.60 3.27 17.61
C THR A 157 6.91 2.76 16.34
N LEU A 158 6.83 1.43 16.16
CA LEU A 158 6.37 0.78 14.93
C LEU A 158 7.29 1.04 13.71
N LEU A 159 8.48 1.61 13.91
CA LEU A 159 9.46 1.79 12.84
C LEU A 159 10.01 0.44 12.40
N VAL A 160 10.00 0.18 11.09
CA VAL A 160 10.65 -1.00 10.50
C VAL A 160 12.16 -0.87 10.69
N LYS A 161 12.80 -1.90 11.24
CA LYS A 161 14.26 -1.97 11.39
C LYS A 161 14.88 -2.33 10.04
N VAL A 162 16.01 -1.68 9.76
CA VAL A 162 16.86 -1.95 8.59
C VAL A 162 18.06 -2.76 9.05
#